data_AF-A0A6S7JTU9-F1
#
_entry.id   AF-A0A6S7JTU9-F1
#
_cell.length_a   1.000
_cell.length_b   1.000
_cell.length_c   1.000
_cell.angle_alpha   90.00
_cell.angle_beta   90.00
_cell.angle_gamma   90.00
#
_symmetry.space_group_name_H-M   'P 1'
#
loop_
_entity.id
_entity.type
_entity.pdbx_description
1 polymer ?
#
loop_
_entity_poly.entity_id
_entity_poly.type
_entity_poly.pdbx_seq_one_letter_code
_entity_poly.pdbx_strand_id
1 'polypeptide(L)' 'MVHLVSRGYVVAVVSYIRKCTDTQKVDNSLIRHFVTEVLDIIAPPYSDEFVDIFQPVVQNEEITGSLRNAEKNDDVSIFI' A
#
# COMPACT_ATOMS: atom_id res chain seq x y z
N MET A 1 -12.11 -0.08 -3.04
CA MET A 1 -10.92 0.11 -3.90
C MET A 1 -10.12 -1.18 -4.06
N VAL A 2 -9.92 -1.96 -2.99
CA VAL A 2 -9.24 -3.26 -3.02
C VAL A 2 -9.81 -4.22 -4.09
N HIS A 3 -11.14 -4.32 -4.23
CA HIS A 3 -11.74 -5.14 -5.29
C HIS A 3 -11.31 -4.73 -6.72
N LEU A 4 -11.08 -3.44 -6.99
CA LEU A 4 -10.62 -2.97 -8.30
C LEU A 4 -9.15 -3.37 -8.53
N VAL A 5 -8.33 -3.33 -7.47
CA VAL A 5 -6.95 -3.84 -7.49
C VAL A 5 -6.94 -5.33 -7.85
N SER A 6 -7.79 -6.14 -7.20
CA SER A 6 -7.92 -7.58 -7.50
C SER A 6 -8.40 -7.89 -8.92
N ARG A 7 -9.05 -6.93 -9.60
CA ARG A 7 -9.53 -7.07 -10.99
C ARG A 7 -8.56 -6.51 -12.03
N GLY A 8 -7.36 -6.08 -11.62
CA GLY A 8 -6.31 -5.60 -12.52
C GLY A 8 -6.23 -4.06 -12.69
N TYR A 9 -7.10 -3.28 -12.02
CA TYR A 9 -7.03 -1.81 -12.04
C TYR A 9 -6.07 -1.28 -10.96
N VAL A 10 -4.88 -1.86 -10.86
CA VAL A 10 -3.93 -1.59 -9.77
C VAL A 10 -3.32 -0.19 -9.89
N VAL A 11 -2.73 0.13 -11.03
CA VAL A 11 -1.95 1.37 -11.25
C VAL A 11 -2.76 2.63 -10.96
N ALA A 12 -3.99 2.71 -11.51
CA ALA A 12 -4.85 3.88 -11.33
C ALA A 12 -5.27 4.08 -9.86
N VAL A 13 -5.59 2.98 -9.17
CA VAL A 13 -6.01 3.02 -7.76
C VAL A 13 -4.83 3.40 -6.86
N VAL A 14 -3.67 2.77 -7.05
CA VAL A 14 -2.48 3.03 -6.24
C VAL A 14 -1.94 4.44 -6.47
N SER A 15 -1.97 4.93 -7.72
CA SER A 15 -1.63 6.32 -8.04
C SER A 15 -2.54 7.32 -7.34
N TYR A 16 -3.84 7.02 -7.28
CA TYR A 16 -4.79 7.86 -6.55
C TYR A 16 -4.48 7.87 -5.05
N ILE A 17 -4.21 6.70 -4.47
CA ILE A 17 -3.86 6.59 -3.04
C ILE A 17 -2.58 7.36 -2.74
N ARG A 18 -1.53 7.24 -3.56
CA ARG A 18 -0.29 8.02 -3.43
C ARG A 18 -0.57 9.52 -3.43
N LYS A 19 -1.41 10.00 -4.35
CA LYS A 19 -1.82 11.42 -4.39
C LYS A 19 -2.60 11.84 -3.13
N CYS A 20 -3.43 10.96 -2.57
CA CYS A 20 -4.10 11.21 -1.29
C CYS A 20 -3.10 11.33 -0.14
N THR A 21 -2.03 10.53 -0.17
CA THR A 21 -0.92 10.61 0.78
C THR A 21 -0.21 11.96 0.69
N ASP A 22 0.15 12.40 -0.52
CA ASP A 22 0.87 13.67 -0.75
C ASP A 22 0.03 14.90 -0.38
N THR A 23 -1.28 14.82 -0.60
CA THR A 23 -2.20 15.95 -0.33
C THR A 23 -2.74 16.00 1.09
N GLN A 24 -2.44 14.98 1.92
CA GLN A 24 -2.96 14.81 3.29
C GLN A 24 -4.49 15.01 3.42
N LYS A 25 -5.24 14.75 2.35
CA LYS A 25 -6.71 14.90 2.34
C LYS A 25 -7.44 13.73 2.98
N VAL A 26 -6.73 12.63 3.22
CA VAL A 26 -7.26 11.37 3.74
C VAL A 26 -6.46 11.00 4.98
N ASP A 27 -7.14 10.54 6.02
CA ASP A 27 -6.50 10.09 7.26
C ASP A 27 -5.54 8.91 7.02
N ASN A 28 -4.38 8.97 7.67
CA ASN A 28 -3.35 7.94 7.61
C ASN A 28 -3.86 6.55 8.03
N SER A 29 -4.86 6.47 8.91
CA SER A 29 -5.50 5.21 9.31
C SER A 29 -6.24 4.53 8.17
N LEU A 30 -6.88 5.31 7.28
CA LEU A 30 -7.61 4.79 6.13
C LEU A 30 -6.65 4.31 5.03
N ILE A 31 -5.57 5.06 4.81
CA ILE A 31 -4.50 4.64 3.91
C ILE A 31 -3.82 3.38 4.43
N ARG A 32 -3.56 3.30 5.75
CA ARG A 32 -3.00 2.11 6.39
C ARG A 32 -3.85 0.88 6.15
N HIS A 33 -5.16 0.96 6.41
CA HIS A 33 -6.08 -0.15 6.14
C HIS A 33 -6.02 -0.57 4.67
N PHE A 34 -6.01 0.38 3.74
CA PHE A 34 -5.89 0.05 2.32
C PHE A 34 -4.58 -0.69 2.00
N VAL A 35 -3.45 -0.23 2.53
CA VAL A 35 -2.14 -0.86 2.33
C VAL A 35 -2.12 -2.28 2.90
N THR A 36 -2.65 -2.49 4.12
CA THR A 36 -2.75 -3.82 4.74
C THR A 36 -3.53 -4.79 3.87
N GLU A 37 -4.72 -4.40 3.41
CA GLU A 37 -5.55 -5.25 2.54
C GLU A 37 -4.89 -5.54 1.20
N VAL A 38 -4.13 -4.58 0.65
CA VAL A 38 -3.38 -4.79 -0.59
C VAL A 38 -2.22 -5.75 -0.38
N LEU A 39 -1.44 -5.59 0.70
CA LEU A 39 -0.33 -6.48 1.02
C LEU A 39 -0.80 -7.94 1.26
N ASP A 40 -1.98 -8.14 1.85
CA ASP A 40 -2.55 -9.48 2.09
C ASP A 40 -2.96 -10.22 0.80
N ILE A 41 -3.30 -9.49 -0.27
CA ILE A 41 -3.79 -10.10 -1.52
C ILE A 41 -2.77 -10.16 -2.66
N ILE A 42 -1.64 -9.46 -2.55
CA ILE A 42 -0.62 -9.43 -3.60
C ILE A 42 0.49 -10.44 -3.32
N ALA A 43 1.06 -10.99 -4.39
CA ALA A 43 2.23 -11.85 -4.31
C ALA A 43 3.18 -11.57 -5.48
N PRO A 44 4.47 -11.88 -5.37
CA PRO A 44 5.41 -11.78 -6.47
C PRO A 44 5.01 -12.66 -7.67
N PRO A 45 5.43 -12.32 -8.91
CA PRO A 45 6.29 -11.20 -9.29
C PRO A 45 5.54 -9.86 -9.41
N TYR A 46 6.17 -8.78 -8.95
CA TYR A 46 5.65 -7.42 -9.08
C TYR A 46 6.14 -6.73 -10.36
N SER A 47 5.35 -5.82 -10.92
CA SER A 47 5.79 -4.97 -12.02
C SER A 47 6.54 -3.74 -11.51
N ASP A 48 7.53 -3.27 -12.27
CA ASP A 48 8.32 -2.08 -11.91
C ASP A 48 7.44 -0.84 -11.70
N GLU A 49 6.42 -0.67 -12.53
CA GLU A 49 5.45 0.43 -12.41
C GLU A 49 4.67 0.38 -11.10
N PHE A 50 4.27 -0.81 -10.65
CA PHE A 50 3.58 -0.94 -9.37
C PHE A 50 4.50 -0.62 -8.20
N VAL A 51 5.73 -1.14 -8.23
CA VAL A 51 6.73 -0.92 -7.17
C VAL A 51 7.05 0.56 -7.05
N ASP A 52 7.31 1.28 -8.14
CA ASP A 52 7.65 2.71 -8.13
C ASP A 52 6.55 3.57 -7.46
N ILE A 53 5.28 3.21 -7.64
CA ILE A 53 4.15 3.98 -7.11
C ILE A 53 3.80 3.53 -5.68
N PHE A 54 3.89 2.23 -5.37
CA PHE A 54 3.46 1.68 -4.08
C PHE A 54 4.54 1.79 -3.00
N GLN A 55 5.82 1.63 -3.35
CA GLN A 55 6.95 1.75 -2.44
C GLN A 55 6.94 3.03 -1.59
N PRO A 56 6.76 4.25 -2.13
CA PRO A 56 6.75 5.47 -1.30
C PRO A 56 5.58 5.50 -0.30
N VAL A 57 4.46 4.84 -0.62
CA VAL A 57 3.31 4.73 0.30
C VAL A 57 3.64 3.77 1.45
N VAL A 58 4.31 2.66 1.13
CA VAL A 58 4.71 1.62 2.10
C VAL A 58 5.88 2.08 2.99
N GLN A 59 6.78 2.92 2.49
CA GLN A 59 7.90 3.48 3.25
C GLN A 59 7.50 4.62 4.20
N ASN A 60 6.28 5.14 4.10
CA ASN A 60 5.80 6.21 4.97
C ASN A 60 5.50 5.68 6.39
N GLU A 61 6.37 6.01 7.35
CA GLU A 61 6.27 5.53 8.74
C GLU A 61 4.98 5.96 9.46
N GLU A 62 4.36 7.07 9.09
CA GLU A 62 3.08 7.48 9.69
C GLU A 62 1.93 6.53 9.30
N ILE A 63 2.10 5.85 8.16
CA ILE A 63 1.13 4.92 7.59
C ILE A 63 1.47 3.50 8.02
N THR A 64 2.68 3.02 7.77
CA THR A 64 3.07 1.62 7.95
C THR A 64 3.84 1.34 9.24
N GLY A 65 4.27 2.36 10.00
CA GLY A 65 5.04 2.17 11.23
C GLY A 65 4.31 1.34 12.29
N SER A 66 2.98 1.44 12.35
CA SER A 66 2.16 0.59 13.22
C SER A 66 2.00 -0.84 12.70
N LEU A 67 2.14 -1.09 11.39
CA LEU A 67 2.00 -2.42 10.79
C LEU A 67 3.22 -3.29 11.09
N ARG A 68 4.42 -2.69 11.05
CA ARG A 68 5.69 -3.34 11.35
C ARG A 68 5.80 -3.84 12.80
N ASN A 69 5.04 -3.22 13.72
CA ASN A 69 5.03 -3.56 15.14
C ASN A 69 3.87 -4.47 15.56
N ALA A 70 2.86 -4.69 14.70
CA ALA A 70 1.60 -5.30 15.10
C ALA A 70 1.62 -6.83 15.08
N GLU A 71 2.17 -7.51 14.07
CA GLU A 71 2.05 -8.98 13.96
C GLU A 71 3.23 -9.71 13.28
N LYS A 72 3.24 -11.04 13.47
CA LYS A 72 4.32 -12.04 13.26
C LYS A 72 4.80 -12.25 11.82
N ASN A 73 4.28 -11.50 10.86
CA ASN A 73 4.68 -11.54 9.46
C ASN A 73 4.73 -10.08 8.97
N ASP A 74 5.94 -9.54 8.85
CA ASP A 74 6.14 -8.16 8.42
C ASP A 74 5.97 -8.10 6.89
N ASP A 75 4.72 -8.13 6.41
CA ASP A 75 4.40 -8.11 4.97
C ASP A 75 4.93 -6.83 4.30
N VAL A 76 5.14 -5.77 5.09
CA VAL A 76 5.83 -4.55 4.65
C VAL A 76 7.31 -4.84 4.38
N SER A 77 8.00 -5.56 5.26
CA SER A 77 9.39 -6.00 5.01
C SER A 77 9.52 -7.10 3.95
N ILE A 78 8.46 -7.86 3.65
CA ILE A 78 8.45 -8.83 2.54
C ILE A 78 8.34 -8.09 1.19
N PHE A 79 7.67 -6.94 1.18
CA PHE A 79 7.49 -6.13 -0.03
C PHE A 79 8.72 -5.27 -0.39
N ILE A 80 9.48 -4.79 0.60
CA ILE A 80 10.73 -4.02 0.42
C ILE A 80 11.89 -4.92 0.01
#